data_AF-A0A7W0QW58-F1
#
_entry.id   AF-A0A7W0QW58-F1
#
_cell.length_a   1.000
_cell.length_b   1.000
_cell.length_c   1.000
_cell.angle_alpha   90.00
_cell.angle_beta   90.00
_cell.angle_gamma   90.00
#
_symmetry.space_group_name_H-M   'P 1'
#
loop_
_entity.id
_entity.type
_entity.pdbx_description
1 polymer ?
#
loop_
_entity_poly.entity_id
_entity_poly.type
_entity_poly.pdbx_seq_one_letter_code
_entity_poly.pdbx_strand_id
1 'polypeptide(L)'
;MTNTTVPATTAASLATGGANTTPIRRLRRLLTVDAVTCLAAGLAAAAAAPGMHDRLGLASATPMVAVGAFLVVYASVLAVLARTDERLARTGAGVTVAGDAMWVIATVALVLVGTFSGLGVAVAAAVGVVVAVLGTEKALALR
;
A
#
# COMPACT_ATOMS: atom_id res chain seq x y z
N MET A 1 47.31 33.65 -30.27
CA MET A 1 46.89 32.25 -29.99
C MET A 1 46.45 32.21 -28.53
N THR A 2 45.17 32.45 -28.27
CA THR A 2 44.60 32.57 -26.91
C THR A 2 43.87 31.27 -26.56
N ASN A 3 44.34 30.60 -25.50
CA ASN A 3 43.73 29.41 -24.92
C ASN A 3 42.41 29.76 -24.21
N THR A 4 41.31 29.13 -24.62
CA THR A 4 40.02 29.14 -23.91
C THR A 4 39.88 27.88 -23.05
N THR A 5 40.20 28.00 -21.77
CA THR A 5 39.83 27.02 -20.74
C THR A 5 38.39 27.26 -20.30
N VAL A 6 37.50 26.32 -20.62
CA VAL A 6 36.11 26.26 -20.11
C VAL A 6 36.15 25.71 -18.66
N PRO A 7 35.47 26.33 -17.68
CA PRO A 7 35.50 25.87 -16.30
C PRO A 7 34.72 24.56 -16.10
N ALA A 8 35.38 23.58 -15.46
CA ALA A 8 34.86 22.25 -15.13
C ALA A 8 33.73 22.20 -14.08
N THR A 9 33.17 23.35 -13.70
CA THR A 9 32.28 23.48 -12.53
C THR A 9 30.83 23.08 -12.81
N THR A 10 30.42 22.96 -14.09
CA THR A 10 29.01 22.68 -14.45
C THR A 10 28.66 21.18 -14.46
N ALA A 11 29.64 20.28 -14.56
CA ALA A 11 29.39 18.84 -14.68
C ALA A 11 29.06 18.14 -13.35
N ALA A 12 29.52 18.69 -12.22
CA ALA A 12 29.31 18.08 -10.91
C ALA A 12 27.87 18.22 -10.37
N SER A 13 27.08 19.17 -10.88
CA SER A 13 25.70 19.43 -10.39
C SER A 13 24.65 18.50 -11.02
N LEU A 14 24.91 17.96 -12.22
CA LEU A 14 24.00 17.07 -12.93
C LEU A 14 24.07 15.61 -12.44
N ALA A 15 25.20 15.19 -11.86
CA ALA A 15 25.39 13.81 -11.39
C ALA A 15 24.67 13.51 -10.06
N THR A 16 24.49 14.51 -9.20
CA THR A 16 23.87 14.34 -7.87
C THR A 16 22.33 14.29 -7.93
N GLY A 17 21.72 14.76 -9.03
CA GLY A 17 20.27 14.75 -9.23
C GLY A 17 19.70 13.37 -9.57
N GLY A 18 20.51 12.44 -10.09
CA GLY A 18 20.05 11.11 -10.52
C GLY A 18 19.90 10.10 -9.38
N ALA A 19 20.85 10.09 -8.43
CA ALA A 19 20.92 9.06 -7.38
C ALA A 19 19.71 9.07 -6.42
N ASN A 20 19.13 10.24 -6.15
CA ASN A 20 17.98 10.40 -5.25
C ASN A 20 16.61 10.17 -5.93
N THR A 21 16.56 10.05 -7.26
CA THR A 21 15.27 9.89 -7.98
C THR A 21 14.76 8.44 -7.98
N THR A 22 15.64 7.46 -7.83
CA THR A 22 15.28 6.04 -7.85
C THR A 22 14.48 5.61 -6.61
N PRO A 23 14.86 5.97 -5.36
CA PRO A 23 14.11 5.59 -4.16
C PRO A 23 12.70 6.20 -4.15
N ILE A 24 12.56 7.47 -4.52
CA ILE A 24 11.25 8.15 -4.53
C ILE A 24 10.33 7.61 -5.63
N ARG A 25 10.87 7.25 -6.80
CA ARG A 25 10.11 6.57 -7.86
C ARG A 25 9.65 5.18 -7.41
N ARG A 26 10.51 4.42 -6.70
CA ARG A 26 10.14 3.12 -6.13
C ARG A 26 9.01 3.27 -5.11
N LEU A 27 9.11 4.23 -4.20
CA LEU A 27 8.06 4.50 -3.20
C LEU A 27 6.72 4.86 -3.87
N ARG A 28 6.72 5.75 -4.86
CA ARG A 28 5.51 6.11 -5.61
C ARG A 28 4.90 4.92 -6.34
N ARG A 29 5.74 4.04 -6.92
CA ARG A 29 5.27 2.81 -7.55
C ARG A 29 4.61 1.89 -6.53
N LEU A 30 5.21 1.70 -5.36
CA LEU A 30 4.64 0.88 -4.28
C LEU A 30 3.30 1.45 -3.80
N LEU A 31 3.20 2.76 -3.57
CA LEU A 31 1.95 3.43 -3.20
C LEU A 31 0.86 3.26 -4.27
N THR A 32 1.25 3.29 -5.55
CA THR A 32 0.31 3.09 -6.67
C THR A 32 -0.17 1.65 -6.75
N VAL A 33 0.73 0.68 -6.62
CA VAL A 33 0.38 -0.75 -6.61
C VAL A 33 -0.54 -1.06 -5.44
N ASP A 34 -0.24 -0.51 -4.27
CA ASP A 34 -1.06 -0.66 -3.08
C ASP A 34 -2.45 -0.04 -3.28
N ALA A 35 -2.52 1.18 -3.82
CA ALA A 35 -3.80 1.82 -4.16
C ALA A 35 -4.66 0.95 -5.10
N VAL A 36 -4.06 0.41 -6.18
CA VAL A 36 -4.77 -0.47 -7.12
C VAL A 36 -5.22 -1.76 -6.44
N THR A 37 -4.38 -2.35 -5.60
CA THR A 37 -4.68 -3.59 -4.88
C THR A 37 -5.84 -3.37 -3.90
N CYS A 38 -5.80 -2.29 -3.11
CA CYS A 38 -6.88 -1.92 -2.21
C CYS A 38 -8.17 -1.61 -2.97
N LEU A 39 -8.11 -0.89 -4.10
CA LEU A 39 -9.29 -0.60 -4.90
C LEU A 39 -9.93 -1.88 -5.45
N ALA A 40 -9.13 -2.75 -6.05
CA ALA A 40 -9.60 -4.02 -6.60
C ALA A 40 -10.19 -4.92 -5.51
N ALA A 41 -9.49 -5.07 -4.38
CA ALA A 41 -9.97 -5.85 -3.24
C ALA A 41 -11.24 -5.26 -2.63
N GLY A 42 -11.31 -3.93 -2.50
CA GLY A 42 -12.46 -3.24 -1.93
C GLY A 42 -13.71 -3.37 -2.79
N LEU A 43 -13.57 -3.19 -4.10
CA LEU A 43 -14.65 -3.39 -5.06
C LEU A 43 -15.10 -4.86 -5.11
N ALA A 44 -14.15 -5.80 -5.12
CA ALA A 44 -14.47 -7.23 -5.08
C ALA A 44 -15.22 -7.61 -3.79
N ALA A 45 -14.78 -7.10 -2.63
CA ALA A 45 -15.43 -7.35 -1.35
C ALA A 45 -16.87 -6.78 -1.33
N ALA A 46 -17.06 -5.54 -1.79
CA ALA A 46 -18.39 -4.91 -1.83
C ALA A 46 -19.34 -5.62 -2.81
N ALA A 47 -18.85 -6.00 -4.00
CA ALA A 47 -19.65 -6.70 -5.01
C ALA A 47 -20.00 -8.13 -4.60
N ALA A 48 -19.08 -8.83 -3.94
CA ALA A 48 -19.29 -10.21 -3.49
C ALA A 48 -20.09 -10.32 -2.19
N ALA A 49 -20.19 -9.25 -1.39
CA ALA A 49 -20.79 -9.28 -0.06
C ALA A 49 -22.19 -9.92 0.02
N PRO A 50 -23.13 -9.65 -0.92
CA PRO A 50 -24.46 -10.26 -0.86
C PRO A 50 -24.45 -11.79 -0.96
N GLY A 51 -23.47 -12.39 -1.64
CA GLY A 51 -23.41 -13.84 -1.90
C GLY A 51 -22.30 -14.61 -1.17
N MET A 52 -21.32 -13.92 -0.58
CA MET A 52 -20.16 -14.57 0.07
C MET A 52 -20.19 -14.54 1.60
N HIS A 53 -20.98 -13.68 2.24
CA HIS A 53 -20.90 -13.49 3.69
C HIS A 53 -21.16 -14.79 4.49
N ASP A 54 -22.20 -15.56 4.11
CA ASP A 54 -22.49 -16.86 4.74
C ASP A 54 -21.33 -17.86 4.56
N ARG A 55 -20.73 -17.91 3.37
CA ARG A 55 -19.62 -18.82 3.08
C ARG A 55 -18.35 -18.46 3.85
N LEU A 56 -18.17 -17.19 4.17
CA LEU A 56 -17.04 -16.69 4.97
C LEU A 56 -17.29 -16.83 6.48
N GLY A 57 -18.49 -17.29 6.88
CA GLY A 57 -18.88 -17.43 8.29
C GLY A 57 -19.29 -16.13 8.96
N LEU A 58 -19.64 -15.10 8.17
CA LEU A 58 -20.06 -13.80 8.69
C LEU A 58 -21.57 -13.79 8.95
N ALA A 59 -21.97 -13.24 10.08
CA ALA A 59 -23.39 -13.13 10.46
C ALA A 59 -24.22 -12.19 9.57
N SER A 60 -23.57 -11.30 8.82
CA SER A 60 -24.22 -10.41 7.85
C SER A 60 -23.23 -9.94 6.77
N ALA A 61 -23.75 -9.39 5.68
CA ALA A 61 -22.94 -8.79 4.62
C ALA A 61 -22.30 -7.45 5.02
N THR A 62 -22.81 -6.80 6.08
CA THR A 62 -22.42 -5.45 6.50
C THR A 62 -20.92 -5.29 6.76
N PRO A 63 -20.23 -6.18 7.51
CA PRO A 63 -18.79 -6.05 7.74
C PRO A 63 -18.00 -6.14 6.44
N MET A 64 -18.43 -6.98 5.50
CA MET A 64 -17.75 -7.18 4.22
C MET A 64 -17.90 -5.95 3.30
N VAL A 65 -19.08 -5.34 3.27
CA VAL A 65 -19.32 -4.06 2.58
C VAL A 65 -18.54 -2.93 3.23
N ALA A 66 -18.52 -2.85 4.56
CA ALA A 66 -17.80 -1.82 5.30
C ALA A 66 -16.29 -1.89 5.05
N VAL A 67 -15.70 -3.09 5.08
CA VAL A 67 -14.29 -3.32 4.70
C VAL A 67 -14.06 -2.93 3.24
N GLY A 68 -14.96 -3.33 2.34
CA GLY A 68 -14.87 -2.96 0.93
C GLY A 68 -14.84 -1.44 0.71
N ALA A 69 -15.77 -0.72 1.34
CA ALA A 69 -15.85 0.74 1.27
C ALA A 69 -14.61 1.41 1.88
N PHE A 70 -14.15 0.93 3.04
CA PHE A 70 -12.92 1.42 3.67
C PHE A 70 -11.71 1.29 2.74
N LEU A 71 -11.56 0.14 2.08
CA LEU A 71 -10.45 -0.11 1.15
C LEU A 71 -10.49 0.82 -0.08
N VAL A 72 -11.68 1.11 -0.61
CA VAL A 72 -11.84 2.07 -1.72
C VAL A 72 -11.43 3.49 -1.29
N VAL A 73 -11.84 3.91 -0.09
CA VAL A 73 -11.43 5.21 0.48
C VAL A 73 -9.91 5.24 0.70
N TYR A 74 -9.35 4.18 1.29
CA TYR A 74 -7.91 4.07 1.53
C TYR A 74 -7.10 4.08 0.23
N ALA A 75 -7.55 3.37 -0.81
CA ALA A 75 -6.97 3.41 -2.14
C ALA A 75 -6.91 4.83 -2.71
N SER A 76 -7.97 5.63 -2.48
CA SER A 76 -8.02 7.02 -2.92
C SER A 76 -6.98 7.88 -2.20
N VAL A 77 -6.83 7.69 -0.89
CA VAL A 77 -5.78 8.36 -0.08
C VAL A 77 -4.38 8.00 -0.59
N LEU A 78 -4.11 6.71 -0.85
CA LEU A 78 -2.83 6.26 -1.38
C LEU A 78 -2.54 6.82 -2.77
N ALA A 79 -3.55 6.88 -3.64
CA ALA A 79 -3.42 7.46 -4.98
C ALA A 79 -3.11 8.97 -4.92
N VAL A 80 -3.71 9.70 -3.98
CA VAL A 80 -3.35 11.10 -3.71
C VAL A 80 -1.92 11.18 -3.20
N LEU A 81 -1.55 10.37 -2.20
CA LEU A 81 -0.22 10.39 -1.60
C LEU A 81 0.89 10.09 -2.61
N ALA A 82 0.66 9.17 -3.54
CA ALA A 82 1.59 8.85 -4.63
C ALA A 82 1.88 10.05 -5.57
N ARG A 83 0.97 11.04 -5.61
CA ARG A 83 1.08 12.25 -6.43
C ARG A 83 1.57 13.47 -5.64
N THR A 84 1.66 13.39 -4.32
CA THR A 84 2.11 14.51 -3.46
C THR A 84 3.63 14.68 -3.45
N ASP A 85 4.06 15.77 -2.81
CA ASP A 85 5.46 16.10 -2.55
C ASP A 85 6.16 15.01 -1.76
N GLU A 86 7.47 14.88 -1.98
CA GLU A 86 8.31 13.81 -1.42
C GLU A 86 8.23 13.72 0.11
N ARG A 87 8.23 14.86 0.81
CA ARG A 87 8.14 14.89 2.28
C ARG A 87 6.82 14.29 2.77
N LEU A 88 5.70 14.64 2.13
CA LEU A 88 4.40 14.08 2.47
C LEU A 88 4.32 12.60 2.11
N ALA A 89 4.82 12.23 0.94
CA ALA A 89 4.83 10.84 0.48
C ALA A 89 5.60 9.91 1.45
N ARG A 90 6.74 10.35 1.98
CA ARG A 90 7.50 9.59 2.98
C ARG A 90 6.78 9.46 4.32
N THR A 91 6.26 10.56 4.87
CA THR A 91 5.52 10.53 6.14
C THR A 91 4.28 9.67 6.02
N GLY A 92 3.50 9.86 4.95
CA GLY A 92 2.30 9.07 4.69
C GLY A 92 2.64 7.60 4.47
N ALA A 93 3.72 7.27 3.75
CA ALA A 93 4.16 5.89 3.61
C ALA A 93 4.48 5.24 4.97
N GLY A 94 5.12 5.97 5.89
CA GLY A 94 5.35 5.49 7.26
C GLY A 94 4.04 5.15 8.00
N VAL A 95 3.02 6.00 7.86
CA VAL A 95 1.68 5.75 8.42
C VAL A 95 1.05 4.52 7.77
N THR A 96 1.17 4.36 6.45
CA THR A 96 0.61 3.19 5.74
C THR A 96 1.28 1.88 6.16
N VAL A 97 2.60 1.88 6.42
CA VAL A 97 3.31 0.72 6.95
C VAL A 97 2.77 0.32 8.33
N ALA A 98 2.53 1.29 9.22
CA ALA A 98 1.94 1.03 10.52
C ALA A 98 0.50 0.49 10.38
N GLY A 99 -0.28 1.04 9.45
CA GLY A 99 -1.62 0.57 9.10
C GLY A 99 -1.62 -0.87 8.60
N ASP A 100 -0.72 -1.21 7.66
CA ASP A 100 -0.56 -2.55 7.11
C ASP A 100 -0.19 -3.56 8.21
N ALA A 101 0.74 -3.19 9.11
CA ALA A 101 1.10 -4.01 10.26
C ALA A 101 -0.08 -4.25 11.21
N MET A 102 -0.83 -3.19 11.54
CA MET A 102 -2.02 -3.28 12.38
C MET A 102 -3.10 -4.15 11.73
N TRP A 103 -3.28 -4.05 10.40
CA TRP A 103 -4.21 -4.87 9.65
C TRP A 103 -3.87 -6.36 9.73
N VAL A 104 -2.59 -6.71 9.59
CA VAL A 104 -2.12 -8.09 9.72
C VAL A 104 -2.38 -8.62 11.13
N ILE A 105 -2.05 -7.83 12.17
CA ILE A 105 -2.30 -8.20 13.57
C ILE A 105 -3.80 -8.44 13.81
N ALA A 106 -4.65 -7.51 13.36
CA ALA A 106 -6.11 -7.64 13.49
C ALA A 106 -6.64 -8.88 12.76
N THR A 107 -6.12 -9.16 11.56
CA THR A 107 -6.50 -10.35 10.77
C THR A 107 -6.15 -11.63 11.53
N VAL A 108 -4.94 -11.72 12.08
CA VAL A 108 -4.52 -12.87 12.90
C VAL A 108 -5.39 -13.03 14.13
N ALA A 109 -5.68 -11.93 14.84
CA ALA A 109 -6.54 -11.97 16.02
C ALA A 109 -7.95 -12.50 15.70
N LEU A 110 -8.57 -12.04 14.60
CA LEU A 110 -9.89 -12.51 14.16
C LEU A 110 -9.89 -14.00 13.79
N VAL A 111 -8.82 -14.48 13.16
CA VAL A 111 -8.64 -15.91 12.87
C VAL A 111 -8.56 -16.73 14.16
N LEU A 112 -7.78 -16.28 15.15
CA LEU A 112 -7.62 -16.99 16.42
C LEU A 112 -8.89 -17.02 17.27
N VAL A 113 -9.72 -15.98 17.18
CA VAL A 113 -11.04 -15.92 17.85
C VAL A 113 -12.08 -16.80 17.15
N GLY A 114 -11.77 -17.33 15.96
CA GLY A 114 -12.67 -18.22 15.22
C GLY A 114 -13.83 -17.48 14.55
N THR A 115 -13.65 -16.20 14.23
CA THR A 115 -14.69 -15.36 13.60
C THR A 115 -15.03 -15.80 12.17
N PHE A 116 -14.11 -16.49 11.49
CA PHE A 116 -14.26 -16.89 10.10
C PHE A 116 -14.49 -18.40 9.95
N SER A 117 -15.20 -18.78 8.89
CA SER A 117 -15.21 -20.18 8.41
C SER A 117 -13.83 -20.59 7.90
N GLY A 118 -13.59 -21.89 7.64
CA GLY A 118 -12.33 -22.35 7.05
C GLY A 118 -11.97 -21.66 5.72
N LEU A 119 -12.97 -21.36 4.88
CA LEU A 119 -12.77 -20.58 3.66
C LEU A 119 -12.46 -19.11 3.98
N GLY A 120 -13.15 -18.52 4.96
CA GLY A 120 -12.89 -17.16 5.41
C GLY A 120 -11.48 -16.98 5.96
N VAL A 121 -10.95 -17.96 6.69
CA VAL A 121 -9.55 -17.98 7.15
C VAL A 121 -8.59 -18.01 5.96
N ALA A 122 -8.83 -18.85 4.95
CA ALA A 122 -7.96 -18.93 3.77
C ALA A 122 -7.93 -17.61 2.99
N VAL A 123 -9.09 -16.97 2.80
CA VAL A 123 -9.19 -15.66 2.14
C VAL A 123 -8.51 -14.57 2.98
N ALA A 124 -8.78 -14.52 4.29
CA ALA A 124 -8.17 -13.55 5.20
C ALA A 124 -6.65 -13.69 5.25
N ALA A 125 -6.14 -14.92 5.29
CA ALA A 125 -4.71 -15.20 5.25
C ALA A 125 -4.07 -14.77 3.93
N ALA A 126 -4.70 -15.07 2.79
CA ALA A 126 -4.20 -14.65 1.47
C ALA A 126 -4.09 -13.12 1.36
N VAL A 127 -5.13 -12.39 1.80
CA VAL A 127 -5.10 -10.92 1.83
C VAL A 127 -4.04 -10.41 2.82
N GLY A 128 -3.97 -11.01 4.01
CA GLY A 128 -2.98 -10.65 5.04
C GLY A 128 -1.53 -10.79 4.54
N VAL A 129 -1.22 -11.84 3.78
CA VAL A 129 0.11 -12.04 3.17
C VAL A 129 0.42 -10.93 2.16
N VAL A 130 -0.53 -10.59 1.28
CA VAL A 130 -0.34 -9.51 0.29
C VAL A 130 -0.05 -8.18 0.98
N VAL A 131 -0.84 -7.84 2.01
CA VAL A 131 -0.65 -6.61 2.80
C VAL A 131 0.70 -6.62 3.52
N ALA A 132 1.10 -7.75 4.12
CA ALA A 132 2.39 -7.88 4.80
C ALA A 132 3.58 -7.67 3.85
N VAL A 133 3.52 -8.22 2.64
CA VAL A 133 4.56 -8.04 1.61
C VAL A 133 4.65 -6.58 1.19
N LEU A 134 3.51 -5.93 0.90
CA LEU A 134 3.48 -4.52 0.53
C LEU A 134 4.00 -3.61 1.65
N GLY A 135 3.59 -3.85 2.89
CA GLY A 135 4.08 -3.12 4.06
C GLY A 135 5.59 -3.26 4.24
N THR A 136 6.13 -4.46 4.05
CA THR A 136 7.58 -4.73 4.15
C THR A 136 8.35 -3.99 3.05
N GLU A 137 7.88 -4.04 1.81
CA GLU A 137 8.51 -3.33 0.68
C GLU A 137 8.51 -1.81 0.88
N LYS A 138 7.42 -1.24 1.41
CA LYS A 138 7.35 0.18 1.76
C LYS A 138 8.33 0.52 2.90
N ALA A 139 8.41 -0.32 3.93
CA ALA A 139 9.33 -0.13 5.05
C ALA A 139 10.80 -0.15 4.58
N LEU A 140 11.15 -1.06 3.66
CA LEU A 140 12.47 -1.12 3.05
C LEU A 140 12.77 0.09 2.16
N ALA A 141 11.76 0.64 1.46
CA ALA A 141 11.91 1.83 0.64
C ALA A 141 12.06 3.14 1.46
N LEU A 142 11.75 3.10 2.76
CA LEU A 142 11.90 4.23 3.69
C LEU A 142 13.21 4.22 4.48
N ARG A 143 13.95 3.11 4.45
CA ARG A 143 15.29 2.97 5.05
C ARG A 143 16.37 3.50 4.12
#